data_AF-A0A3D0M7W6-F1
#
_entry.id   AF-A0A3D0M7W6-F1
#
_cell.length_a   1.000
_cell.length_b   1.000
_cell.length_c   1.000
_cell.angle_alpha   90.00
_cell.angle_beta   90.00
_cell.angle_gamma   90.00
#
_symmetry.space_group_name_H-M   'P 1'
#
loop_
_entity.id
_entity.type
_entity.pdbx_description
1 polymer ?
#
loop_
_entity_poly.entity_id
_entity_poly.type
_entity_poly.pdbx_seq_one_letter_code
_entity_poly.pdbx_strand_id
1 'polypeptide(L)'
;MTKEELIQQLTQPNGPEKLYKEEDPQVLDQVIDLVRSEEEGDLNGYAAALSFMVRASHKKADREKILSELDEDFFKRLLVSDQAKVRKNGARLIGQMKLTGLGEDLIRALQVETVRMVRPSMILALGALDSREAETFLASYKVEEASDPSQEKHRLAEEEALEQARARYQKLPSHSFAGLIDEMDLKLICSKGLEEALSNELIQTAALQDMRPPLLIEKKEKGSVTIRLMNAAGALSVLKACRTYQKFLIPLGADCSIFGLKKDPEKAAQKILSIVRKCYQGPDVYAFRMEMSVPVNGFTGEKNGFATRQEQVKKMASTLQKSSDGHLVNSPSHYELQLKVTTRSSYLELDSYQDVRFAYRKAAISASMQPASAAGLMRLAMPFIKEDALVYDPCCGSGTLLIERAMACGLPRPKKLLGTDISAKALEACRANLKGAFEITSDPIYSTALIHKADLTGIRMKKEVDEVYANLPFGIRVGSHENNLDLYQKLMENLTQWLKEGGIAVLYTMEGRLLEAQLRRHPRLVLLRKASVEAGGLMPKVFIIRKQTENI
;
A
#
# COMPACT_ATOMS: atom_id res chain seq x y z
N MET A 1 -24.96 -11.03 -22.06
CA MET A 1 -25.66 -9.99 -22.86
C MET A 1 -25.63 -10.40 -24.32
N THR A 2 -26.52 -9.88 -25.15
CA THR A 2 -26.45 -10.07 -26.61
C THR A 2 -25.21 -9.39 -27.18
N LYS A 3 -24.78 -9.77 -28.39
CA LYS A 3 -23.60 -9.18 -29.05
C LYS A 3 -23.79 -7.67 -29.25
N GLU A 4 -24.97 -7.25 -29.70
CA GLU A 4 -25.31 -5.84 -29.94
C GLU A 4 -25.30 -5.02 -28.64
N GLU A 5 -25.86 -5.55 -27.54
CA GLU A 5 -25.82 -4.90 -26.23
C GLU A 5 -24.39 -4.73 -25.72
N LEU A 6 -23.54 -5.74 -25.90
CA LEU A 6 -22.13 -5.67 -25.51
C LEU A 6 -21.39 -4.56 -26.27
N ILE A 7 -21.53 -4.52 -27.59
CA ILE A 7 -20.92 -3.48 -28.43
C ILE A 7 -21.43 -2.09 -28.04
N GLN A 8 -22.74 -1.96 -27.81
CA GLN A 8 -23.34 -0.70 -27.38
C GLN A 8 -22.75 -0.23 -26.04
N GLN A 9 -22.55 -1.12 -25.08
CA GLN A 9 -21.95 -0.76 -23.79
C GLN A 9 -20.45 -0.45 -23.89
N LEU A 10 -19.69 -1.23 -24.67
CA LEU A 10 -18.26 -1.01 -24.89
C LEU A 10 -17.97 0.32 -25.59
N THR A 11 -18.80 0.73 -26.53
CA THR A 11 -18.60 1.96 -27.33
C THR A 11 -19.02 3.23 -26.60
N GLN A 12 -19.72 3.14 -25.46
CA GLN A 12 -20.02 4.30 -24.62
C GLN A 12 -18.76 4.97 -24.07
N PRO A 13 -18.83 6.28 -23.71
CA PRO A 13 -17.75 6.94 -22.98
C PRO A 13 -17.39 6.17 -21.71
N ASN A 14 -16.12 5.75 -21.62
CA ASN A 14 -15.59 4.89 -20.55
C ASN A 14 -16.30 3.52 -20.42
N GLY A 15 -16.96 3.04 -21.47
CA GLY A 15 -17.65 1.75 -21.53
C GLY A 15 -16.80 0.57 -21.03
N PRO A 16 -15.56 0.39 -21.54
CA PRO A 16 -14.68 -0.69 -21.10
C PRO A 16 -14.33 -0.62 -19.60
N GLU A 17 -14.25 0.59 -19.04
CA GLU A 17 -14.00 0.78 -17.61
C GLU A 17 -15.21 0.43 -16.75
N LYS A 18 -16.41 0.83 -17.18
CA LYS A 18 -17.65 0.55 -16.46
C LYS A 18 -17.92 -0.96 -16.41
N LEU A 19 -17.88 -1.62 -17.57
CA LEU A 19 -18.06 -3.06 -17.70
C LEU A 19 -17.04 -3.84 -16.85
N TYR A 20 -15.77 -3.42 -16.86
CA TYR A 20 -14.76 -4.12 -16.04
C TYR A 20 -15.00 -3.97 -14.53
N LYS A 21 -15.56 -2.84 -14.08
CA LYS A 21 -15.88 -2.59 -12.66
C LYS A 21 -17.06 -3.39 -12.14
N GLU A 22 -17.89 -3.95 -13.03
CA GLU A 22 -19.00 -4.83 -12.65
C GLU A 22 -18.52 -6.21 -12.17
N GLU A 23 -17.25 -6.55 -12.42
CA GLU A 23 -16.59 -7.80 -12.00
C GLU A 23 -17.30 -9.08 -12.45
N ASP A 24 -18.13 -9.01 -13.51
CA ASP A 24 -18.77 -10.17 -14.11
C ASP A 24 -17.77 -10.96 -15.00
N PRO A 25 -17.41 -12.21 -14.62
CA PRO A 25 -16.46 -13.01 -15.37
C PRO A 25 -16.94 -13.38 -16.79
N GLN A 26 -18.26 -13.37 -17.05
CA GLN A 26 -18.83 -13.71 -18.36
C GLN A 26 -18.57 -12.63 -19.41
N VAL A 27 -18.34 -11.39 -18.99
CA VAL A 27 -18.09 -10.28 -19.92
C VAL A 27 -16.77 -10.50 -20.67
N LEU A 28 -15.75 -11.01 -20.00
CA LEU A 28 -14.47 -11.31 -20.65
C LEU A 28 -14.61 -12.42 -21.70
N ASP A 29 -15.41 -13.45 -21.44
CA ASP A 29 -15.70 -14.50 -22.43
C ASP A 29 -16.34 -13.90 -23.69
N GLN A 30 -17.39 -13.11 -23.50
CA GLN A 30 -18.12 -12.49 -24.60
C GLN A 30 -17.25 -11.51 -25.40
N VAL A 31 -16.32 -10.81 -24.72
CA VAL A 31 -15.35 -9.93 -25.38
C VAL A 31 -14.33 -10.73 -26.19
N ILE A 32 -13.86 -11.88 -25.68
CA ILE A 32 -12.96 -12.78 -26.43
C ILE A 32 -13.67 -13.34 -27.66
N ASP A 33 -14.93 -13.79 -27.51
CA ASP A 33 -15.74 -14.29 -28.62
C ASP A 33 -15.98 -13.20 -29.68
N LEU A 34 -16.23 -11.95 -29.24
CA LEU A 34 -16.39 -10.81 -30.12
C LEU A 34 -15.13 -10.59 -30.98
N VAL A 35 -13.94 -10.55 -30.38
CA VAL A 35 -12.70 -10.32 -31.14
C VAL A 35 -12.26 -11.51 -31.99
N ARG A 36 -12.73 -12.73 -31.69
CA ARG A 36 -12.51 -13.92 -32.53
C ARG A 36 -13.44 -13.96 -33.74
N SER A 37 -14.69 -13.51 -33.57
CA SER A 37 -15.73 -13.63 -34.58
C SER A 37 -15.75 -12.50 -35.63
N GLU A 38 -15.06 -11.39 -35.36
CA GLU A 38 -15.03 -10.24 -36.27
C GLU A 38 -13.70 -10.12 -37.03
N GLU A 39 -13.76 -10.25 -38.35
CA GLU A 39 -12.80 -9.61 -39.25
C GLU A 39 -13.19 -8.13 -39.37
N GLU A 40 -12.72 -7.27 -38.46
CA GLU A 40 -12.77 -5.80 -38.57
C GLU A 40 -14.10 -5.18 -39.08
N GLY A 41 -15.27 -5.78 -38.78
CA GLY A 41 -16.56 -5.37 -39.35
C GLY A 41 -17.18 -4.14 -38.68
N ASP A 42 -17.33 -4.14 -37.35
CA ASP A 42 -17.64 -2.94 -36.55
C ASP A 42 -16.37 -2.45 -35.86
N LEU A 43 -15.66 -1.59 -36.57
CA LEU A 43 -14.34 -1.07 -36.18
C LEU A 43 -14.32 -0.33 -34.83
N ASN A 44 -15.44 0.26 -34.41
CA ASN A 44 -15.52 0.94 -33.12
C ASN A 44 -15.78 -0.05 -31.98
N GLY A 45 -16.66 -1.03 -32.19
CA GLY A 45 -16.90 -2.14 -31.27
C GLY A 45 -15.63 -2.95 -31.01
N TYR A 46 -14.94 -3.33 -32.09
CA TYR A 46 -13.70 -4.11 -32.03
C TYR A 46 -12.57 -3.39 -31.28
N ALA A 47 -12.32 -2.11 -31.58
CA ALA A 47 -11.31 -1.33 -30.87
C ALA A 47 -11.66 -1.12 -29.38
N ALA A 48 -12.94 -0.99 -29.05
CA ALA A 48 -13.41 -0.88 -27.67
C ALA A 48 -13.26 -2.21 -26.90
N ALA A 49 -13.53 -3.34 -27.54
CA ALA A 49 -13.30 -4.68 -27.02
C ALA A 49 -11.82 -4.92 -26.69
N LEU A 50 -10.90 -4.55 -27.58
CA LEU A 50 -9.46 -4.62 -27.29
C LEU A 50 -9.06 -3.71 -26.12
N SER A 51 -9.68 -2.52 -26.01
CA SER A 51 -9.45 -1.62 -24.87
C SER A 51 -9.91 -2.24 -23.54
N PHE A 52 -11.04 -2.98 -23.55
CA PHE A 52 -11.49 -3.78 -22.41
C PHE A 52 -10.47 -4.87 -22.06
N MET A 53 -9.99 -5.63 -23.04
CA MET A 53 -8.98 -6.67 -22.82
C MET A 53 -7.68 -6.12 -22.23
N VAL A 54 -7.21 -4.94 -22.67
CA VAL A 54 -6.04 -4.28 -22.06
C VAL A 54 -6.29 -4.07 -20.56
N ARG A 55 -7.49 -3.64 -20.19
CA ARG A 55 -7.85 -3.44 -18.78
C ARG A 55 -7.91 -4.76 -18.01
N ALA A 56 -8.56 -5.77 -18.58
CA ALA A 56 -8.66 -7.10 -17.97
C ALA A 56 -7.27 -7.73 -17.75
N SER A 57 -6.34 -7.55 -18.69
CA SER A 57 -4.99 -8.12 -18.62
C SER A 57 -4.09 -7.58 -17.48
N HIS A 58 -4.55 -6.59 -16.70
CA HIS A 58 -3.92 -6.22 -15.43
C HIS A 58 -4.12 -7.28 -14.34
N LYS A 59 -5.18 -8.09 -14.42
CA LYS A 59 -5.45 -9.19 -13.50
C LYS A 59 -4.83 -10.47 -14.04
N LYS A 60 -4.06 -11.16 -13.20
CA LYS A 60 -3.29 -12.37 -13.59
C LYS A 60 -4.17 -13.45 -14.22
N ALA A 61 -5.32 -13.75 -13.61
CA ALA A 61 -6.24 -14.80 -14.08
C ALA A 61 -6.83 -14.45 -15.47
N ASP A 62 -7.27 -13.21 -15.66
CA ASP A 62 -7.85 -12.75 -16.91
C ASP A 62 -6.81 -12.73 -18.04
N ARG A 63 -5.55 -12.37 -17.72
CA ARG A 63 -4.43 -12.48 -18.65
C ARG A 63 -4.16 -13.92 -19.07
N GLU A 64 -4.12 -14.85 -18.13
CA GLU A 64 -3.92 -16.28 -18.44
C GLU A 64 -5.02 -16.81 -19.36
N LYS A 65 -6.27 -16.37 -19.15
CA LYS A 65 -7.42 -16.70 -20.00
C LYS A 65 -7.31 -16.12 -21.41
N ILE A 66 -6.91 -14.86 -21.55
CA ILE A 66 -6.70 -14.25 -22.87
C ILE A 66 -5.64 -15.04 -23.67
N LEU A 67 -4.56 -15.45 -23.01
CA LEU A 67 -3.46 -16.20 -23.63
C LEU A 67 -3.81 -17.65 -23.97
N SER A 68 -4.80 -18.25 -23.30
CA SER A 68 -5.27 -19.60 -23.67
C SER A 68 -6.20 -19.61 -24.87
N GLU A 69 -6.86 -18.48 -25.16
CA GLU A 69 -7.89 -18.38 -26.21
C GLU A 69 -7.39 -17.72 -27.51
N LEU A 70 -6.28 -16.97 -27.44
CA LEU A 70 -5.74 -16.20 -28.56
C LEU A 70 -4.27 -16.55 -28.80
N ASP A 71 -3.91 -16.72 -30.07
CA ASP A 71 -2.57 -17.08 -30.51
C ASP A 71 -1.70 -15.86 -30.86
N GLU A 72 -0.40 -16.10 -31.12
CA GLU A 72 0.52 -15.04 -31.55
C GLU A 72 0.09 -14.36 -32.85
N ASP A 73 -0.52 -15.11 -33.78
CA ASP A 73 -0.93 -14.58 -35.08
C ASP A 73 -2.08 -13.57 -34.95
N PHE A 74 -3.00 -13.77 -33.99
CA PHE A 74 -3.98 -12.76 -33.62
C PHE A 74 -3.30 -11.43 -33.27
N PHE A 75 -2.28 -11.45 -32.40
CA PHE A 75 -1.59 -10.23 -31.98
C PHE A 75 -0.79 -9.58 -33.12
N LYS A 76 -0.18 -10.36 -34.02
CA LYS A 76 0.49 -9.85 -35.22
C LYS A 76 -0.49 -9.12 -36.14
N ARG A 77 -1.69 -9.68 -36.37
CA ARG A 77 -2.75 -9.04 -37.17
C ARG A 77 -3.14 -7.67 -36.61
N LEU A 78 -3.21 -7.53 -35.28
CA LEU A 78 -3.54 -6.24 -34.67
C LEU A 78 -2.52 -5.14 -35.02
N LEU A 79 -1.24 -5.47 -35.19
CA LEU A 79 -0.19 -4.50 -35.48
C LEU A 79 -0.20 -3.99 -36.92
N VAL A 80 -0.80 -4.74 -37.85
CA VAL A 80 -0.89 -4.39 -39.27
C VAL A 80 -2.30 -3.95 -39.71
N SER A 81 -3.24 -3.85 -38.76
CA SER A 81 -4.60 -3.35 -39.00
C SER A 81 -4.59 -1.95 -39.64
N ASP A 82 -5.53 -1.68 -40.55
CA ASP A 82 -5.71 -0.35 -41.14
C ASP A 82 -6.15 0.69 -40.09
N GLN A 83 -6.72 0.24 -38.96
CA GLN A 83 -7.22 1.12 -37.91
C GLN A 83 -6.16 1.46 -36.84
N ALA A 84 -5.85 2.75 -36.71
CA ALA A 84 -4.91 3.26 -35.72
C ALA A 84 -5.27 2.87 -34.26
N LYS A 85 -6.56 2.86 -33.91
CA LYS A 85 -7.00 2.46 -32.55
C LYS A 85 -6.76 0.98 -32.27
N VAL A 86 -6.89 0.13 -33.29
CA VAL A 86 -6.63 -1.32 -33.19
C VAL A 86 -5.14 -1.56 -33.00
N ARG A 87 -4.28 -0.98 -33.86
CA ARG A 87 -2.81 -1.05 -33.71
C ARG A 87 -2.34 -0.57 -32.34
N LYS A 88 -2.88 0.57 -31.88
CA LYS A 88 -2.59 1.12 -30.54
C LYS A 88 -2.94 0.13 -29.42
N ASN A 89 -4.14 -0.44 -29.44
CA ASN A 89 -4.54 -1.38 -28.39
C ASN A 89 -3.84 -2.74 -28.51
N GLY A 90 -3.51 -3.19 -29.72
CA GLY A 90 -2.66 -4.36 -29.97
C GLY A 90 -1.29 -4.22 -29.33
N ALA A 91 -0.59 -3.10 -29.59
CA ALA A 91 0.68 -2.80 -28.93
C ALA A 91 0.55 -2.79 -27.39
N ARG A 92 -0.51 -2.17 -26.86
CA ARG A 92 -0.77 -2.16 -25.41
C ARG A 92 -0.98 -3.57 -24.84
N LEU A 93 -1.71 -4.45 -25.53
CA LEU A 93 -1.91 -5.84 -25.12
C LEU A 93 -0.57 -6.59 -25.11
N ILE A 94 0.20 -6.50 -26.20
CA ILE A 94 1.51 -7.15 -26.33
C ILE A 94 2.44 -6.74 -25.18
N GLY A 95 2.55 -5.44 -24.91
CA GLY A 95 3.37 -4.92 -23.83
C GLY A 95 2.87 -5.31 -22.43
N GLN A 96 1.56 -5.24 -22.19
CA GLN A 96 0.95 -5.57 -20.90
C GLN A 96 1.05 -7.07 -20.57
N MET A 97 0.97 -7.92 -21.59
CA MET A 97 1.09 -9.38 -21.45
C MET A 97 2.53 -9.88 -21.57
N LYS A 98 3.48 -9.00 -21.93
CA LYS A 98 4.90 -9.29 -22.11
C LYS A 98 5.15 -10.41 -23.13
N LEU A 99 4.52 -10.31 -24.31
CA LEU A 99 4.69 -11.29 -25.39
C LEU A 99 6.06 -11.08 -26.08
N THR A 100 7.11 -11.61 -25.45
CA THR A 100 8.52 -11.39 -25.86
C THR A 100 8.82 -11.85 -27.30
N GLY A 101 8.12 -12.88 -27.78
CA GLY A 101 8.23 -13.39 -29.16
C GLY A 101 7.81 -12.39 -30.25
N LEU A 102 7.08 -11.32 -29.90
CA LEU A 102 6.57 -10.32 -30.87
C LEU A 102 7.43 -9.06 -30.96
N GLY A 103 8.66 -9.09 -30.45
CA GLY A 103 9.57 -7.94 -30.46
C GLY A 103 9.89 -7.43 -31.87
N GLU A 104 10.24 -8.33 -32.79
CA GLU A 104 10.53 -7.97 -34.19
C GLU A 104 9.30 -7.45 -34.93
N ASP A 105 8.12 -8.02 -34.65
CA ASP A 105 6.85 -7.56 -35.22
C ASP A 105 6.52 -6.14 -34.77
N LEU A 106 6.70 -5.82 -33.49
CA LEU A 106 6.53 -4.47 -32.96
C LEU A 106 7.53 -3.48 -33.54
N ILE A 107 8.80 -3.88 -33.71
CA ILE A 107 9.83 -3.05 -34.35
C ILE A 107 9.41 -2.72 -35.78
N ARG A 108 9.05 -3.74 -36.58
CA ARG A 108 8.59 -3.56 -37.96
C ARG A 108 7.36 -2.65 -38.03
N ALA A 109 6.38 -2.87 -37.17
CA ALA A 109 5.18 -2.05 -37.11
C ALA A 109 5.50 -0.57 -36.77
N LEU A 110 6.38 -0.32 -35.79
CA LEU A 110 6.77 1.03 -35.41
C LEU A 110 7.58 1.75 -36.50
N GLN A 111 8.40 1.03 -37.27
CA GLN A 111 9.17 1.60 -38.38
C GLN A 111 8.29 2.15 -39.51
N VAL A 112 7.14 1.51 -39.77
CA VAL A 112 6.21 1.93 -40.83
C VAL A 112 5.02 2.75 -40.32
N GLU A 113 4.87 2.90 -39.00
CA GLU A 113 3.73 3.58 -38.38
C GLU A 113 3.75 5.09 -38.65
N THR A 114 2.82 5.56 -39.47
CA THR A 114 2.68 6.99 -39.81
C THR A 114 1.80 7.76 -38.82
N VAL A 115 0.97 7.08 -38.03
CA VAL A 115 0.02 7.71 -37.11
C VAL A 115 0.67 7.94 -35.75
N ARG A 116 1.10 9.18 -35.49
CA ARG A 116 1.84 9.55 -34.27
C ARG A 116 1.15 9.21 -32.95
N MET A 117 -0.19 9.20 -32.88
CA MET A 117 -0.90 8.81 -31.65
C MET A 117 -0.78 7.32 -31.27
N VAL A 118 -0.27 6.48 -32.18
CA VAL A 118 -0.04 5.04 -31.96
C VAL A 118 1.37 4.76 -31.45
N ARG A 119 2.37 5.47 -32.00
CA ARG A 119 3.81 5.25 -31.75
C ARG A 119 4.17 5.17 -30.26
N PRO A 120 3.68 6.06 -29.35
CA PRO A 120 3.97 5.93 -27.92
C PRO A 120 3.58 4.58 -27.32
N SER A 121 2.48 3.98 -27.76
CA SER A 121 2.05 2.67 -27.26
C SER A 121 2.94 1.53 -27.74
N MET A 122 3.45 1.59 -28.97
CA MET A 122 4.43 0.63 -29.49
C MET A 122 5.79 0.75 -28.80
N ILE A 123 6.27 1.98 -28.58
CA ILE A 123 7.51 2.25 -27.85
C ILE A 123 7.44 1.71 -26.42
N LEU A 124 6.34 2.01 -25.70
CA LEU A 124 6.13 1.48 -24.35
C LEU A 124 6.00 -0.04 -24.31
N ALA A 125 5.42 -0.64 -25.36
CA ALA A 125 5.34 -2.09 -25.50
C ALA A 125 6.72 -2.72 -25.66
N LEU A 126 7.58 -2.18 -26.54
CA LEU A 126 8.97 -2.60 -26.68
C LEU A 126 9.75 -2.45 -25.37
N GLY A 127 9.51 -1.38 -24.61
CA GLY A 127 10.03 -1.21 -23.26
C GLY A 127 9.59 -2.28 -22.26
N ALA A 128 8.46 -2.94 -22.49
CA ALA A 128 7.88 -3.95 -21.60
C ALA A 128 8.32 -5.39 -21.91
N LEU A 129 8.86 -5.64 -23.11
CA LEU A 129 9.25 -6.98 -23.54
C LEU A 129 10.51 -7.51 -22.85
N ASP A 130 11.36 -6.63 -22.31
CA ASP A 130 12.63 -7.04 -21.66
C ASP A 130 13.50 -7.92 -22.59
N SER A 131 13.60 -7.54 -23.88
CA SER A 131 14.39 -8.26 -24.89
C SER A 131 15.55 -7.41 -25.43
N ARG A 132 16.65 -8.08 -25.83
CA ARG A 132 17.87 -7.41 -26.32
C ARG A 132 17.63 -6.67 -27.63
N GLU A 133 16.77 -7.23 -28.49
CA GLU A 133 16.39 -6.66 -29.78
C GLU A 133 15.65 -5.34 -29.56
N ALA A 134 14.68 -5.32 -28.64
CA ALA A 134 13.93 -4.12 -28.28
C ALA A 134 14.83 -3.07 -27.61
N GLU A 135 15.72 -3.47 -26.70
CA GLU A 135 16.72 -2.59 -26.09
C GLU A 135 17.58 -1.89 -27.14
N THR A 136 18.16 -2.68 -28.06
CA THR A 136 19.05 -2.19 -29.12
C THR A 136 18.31 -1.22 -30.04
N PHE A 137 17.08 -1.59 -30.46
CA PHE A 137 16.27 -0.74 -31.31
C PHE A 137 15.94 0.58 -30.62
N LEU A 138 15.42 0.55 -29.39
CA LEU A 138 15.07 1.74 -28.61
C LEU A 138 16.28 2.64 -28.36
N ALA A 139 17.48 2.08 -28.14
CA ALA A 139 18.71 2.84 -27.98
C ALA A 139 19.06 3.66 -29.25
N SER A 140 18.82 3.09 -30.43
CA SER A 140 19.08 3.76 -31.72
C SER A 140 17.94 4.67 -32.21
N TYR A 141 16.73 4.46 -31.69
CA TYR A 141 15.53 5.15 -32.13
C TYR A 141 15.59 6.66 -31.85
N LYS A 142 15.14 7.47 -32.82
CA LYS A 142 15.05 8.93 -32.71
C LYS A 142 13.62 9.36 -33.03
N VAL A 143 13.08 10.24 -32.19
CA VAL A 143 11.78 10.85 -32.45
C VAL A 143 11.94 11.89 -33.55
N GLU A 144 11.11 11.82 -34.57
CA GLU A 144 11.11 12.79 -35.66
C GLU A 144 10.47 14.11 -35.23
N GLU A 145 11.05 15.22 -35.71
CA GLU A 145 10.53 16.57 -35.49
C GLU A 145 9.08 16.71 -35.94
N ALA A 146 8.30 17.56 -35.26
CA ALA A 146 6.92 17.80 -35.64
C ALA A 146 6.89 18.56 -36.97
N SER A 147 6.09 18.07 -37.91
CA SER A 147 5.86 18.74 -39.20
C SER A 147 5.10 20.07 -39.04
N ASP A 148 4.30 20.19 -38.00
CA ASP A 148 3.45 21.34 -37.72
C ASP A 148 3.06 21.42 -36.22
N PRO A 149 2.56 22.59 -35.74
CA PRO A 149 2.23 22.78 -34.32
C PRO A 149 1.17 21.83 -33.74
N SER A 150 0.29 21.25 -34.56
CA SER A 150 -0.75 20.33 -34.07
C SER A 150 -0.18 18.96 -33.66
N GLN A 151 0.96 18.58 -34.24
CA GLN A 151 1.66 17.32 -33.96
C GLN A 151 2.62 17.41 -32.77
N GLU A 152 2.90 18.61 -32.27
CA GLU A 152 3.87 18.84 -31.19
C GLU A 152 3.50 18.07 -29.91
N LYS A 153 2.20 18.02 -29.58
CA LYS A 153 1.70 17.23 -28.44
C LYS A 153 2.02 15.74 -28.60
N HIS A 154 1.94 15.21 -29.82
CA HIS A 154 2.22 13.81 -30.10
C HIS A 154 3.72 13.52 -30.09
N ARG A 155 4.55 14.44 -30.62
CA ARG A 155 6.01 14.37 -30.54
C ARG A 155 6.50 14.28 -29.09
N LEU A 156 6.02 15.19 -28.23
CA LEU A 156 6.35 15.18 -26.80
C LEU A 156 5.94 13.87 -26.10
N ALA A 157 4.75 13.33 -26.44
CA ALA A 157 4.29 12.06 -25.89
C ALA A 157 5.15 10.87 -26.36
N GLU A 158 5.68 10.93 -27.57
CA GLU A 158 6.58 9.92 -28.13
C GLU A 158 7.97 9.97 -27.49
N GLU A 159 8.51 11.17 -27.27
CA GLU A 159 9.76 11.37 -26.52
C GLU A 159 9.66 10.86 -25.09
N GLU A 160 8.55 11.18 -24.41
CA GLU A 160 8.29 10.70 -23.07
C GLU A 160 8.18 9.17 -23.04
N ALA A 161 7.48 8.57 -24.00
CA ALA A 161 7.39 7.12 -24.13
C ALA A 161 8.77 6.47 -24.36
N LEU A 162 9.63 7.09 -25.17
CA LEU A 162 10.99 6.61 -25.44
C LEU A 162 11.87 6.68 -24.19
N GLU A 163 11.82 7.80 -23.45
CA GLU A 163 12.51 7.95 -22.18
C GLU A 163 12.08 6.86 -21.19
N GLN A 164 10.76 6.63 -21.04
CA GLN A 164 10.22 5.60 -20.17
C GLN A 164 10.60 4.18 -20.61
N ALA A 165 10.57 3.89 -21.92
CA ALA A 165 10.92 2.58 -22.45
C ALA A 165 12.41 2.27 -22.26
N ARG A 166 13.30 3.25 -22.52
CA ARG A 166 14.74 3.11 -22.26
C ARG A 166 15.06 2.94 -20.79
N ALA A 167 14.38 3.68 -19.92
CA ALA A 167 14.57 3.58 -18.47
C ALA A 167 14.27 2.16 -17.92
N ARG A 168 13.43 1.37 -18.59
CA ARG A 168 13.18 -0.03 -18.22
C ARG A 168 14.36 -0.96 -18.51
N TYR A 169 15.17 -0.65 -19.52
CA TYR A 169 16.40 -1.38 -19.83
C TYR A 169 17.61 -0.87 -19.04
N GLN A 170 17.49 0.28 -18.39
CA GLN A 170 18.51 0.75 -17.47
C GLN A 170 18.52 -0.15 -16.22
N LYS A 171 19.36 -1.19 -16.25
CA LYS A 171 19.60 -2.07 -15.10
C LYS A 171 20.36 -1.29 -14.04
N LEU A 172 19.62 -0.63 -13.17
CA LEU A 172 20.19 0.00 -11.98
C LEU A 172 20.61 -1.10 -11.00
N PRO A 173 21.76 -0.94 -10.33
CA PRO A 173 22.21 -1.91 -9.33
C PRO A 173 21.22 -1.96 -8.17
N SER A 174 21.10 -3.14 -7.57
CA SER A 174 20.35 -3.34 -6.33
C SER A 174 21.31 -3.37 -5.15
N HIS A 175 20.96 -2.66 -4.08
CA HIS A 175 21.80 -2.58 -2.89
C HIS A 175 21.30 -3.46 -1.76
N SER A 176 22.24 -3.94 -0.95
CA SER A 176 21.94 -4.60 0.31
C SER A 176 21.99 -3.61 1.46
N PHE A 177 20.93 -3.55 2.25
CA PHE A 177 20.88 -2.70 3.45
C PHE A 177 21.93 -3.15 4.45
N ALA A 178 22.89 -2.27 4.74
CA ALA A 178 24.04 -2.55 5.61
C ALA A 178 23.79 -2.14 7.07
N GLY A 179 22.94 -1.14 7.29
CA GLY A 179 22.66 -0.63 8.63
C GLY A 179 22.24 0.83 8.63
N LEU A 180 22.19 1.41 9.83
CA LEU A 180 21.96 2.83 10.05
C LEU A 180 23.25 3.49 10.55
N ILE A 181 23.24 4.81 10.65
CA ILE A 181 24.39 5.62 11.07
C ILE A 181 24.21 6.01 12.54
N ASP A 182 25.27 5.93 13.33
CA ASP A 182 25.29 6.46 14.69
C ASP A 182 25.03 7.96 14.69
N GLU A 183 24.42 8.47 15.77
CA GLU A 183 24.12 9.89 15.91
C GLU A 183 23.25 10.45 14.76
N MET A 184 22.38 9.61 14.20
CA MET A 184 21.40 10.02 13.20
C MET A 184 20.03 10.19 13.84
N ASP A 185 19.21 11.10 13.30
CA ASP A 185 17.81 11.21 13.69
C ASP A 185 16.94 10.32 12.80
N LEU A 186 15.94 9.68 13.40
CA LEU A 186 14.87 9.01 12.66
C LEU A 186 13.52 9.57 13.09
N LYS A 187 12.67 9.87 12.12
CA LYS A 187 11.26 10.19 12.35
C LYS A 187 10.42 8.93 12.16
N LEU A 188 9.96 8.34 13.26
CA LEU A 188 9.07 7.18 13.25
C LEU A 188 7.63 7.64 13.05
N ILE A 189 6.97 7.13 12.01
CA ILE A 189 5.57 7.43 11.70
C ILE A 189 4.67 6.44 12.42
N CYS A 190 3.64 6.94 13.11
CA CYS A 190 2.58 6.14 13.73
C CYS A 190 1.21 6.74 13.44
N SER A 191 0.14 6.01 13.78
CA SER A 191 -1.20 6.61 13.75
C SER A 191 -1.26 7.77 14.74
N LYS A 192 -1.88 8.89 14.35
CA LYS A 192 -2.12 10.01 15.27
C LYS A 192 -2.91 9.54 16.48
N GLY A 193 -2.49 9.93 17.68
CA GLY A 193 -3.04 9.46 18.96
C GLY A 193 -2.32 8.26 19.58
N LEU A 194 -1.32 7.67 18.89
CA LEU A 194 -0.46 6.59 19.38
C LEU A 194 0.99 7.02 19.64
N GLU A 195 1.29 8.32 19.61
CA GLU A 195 2.64 8.85 19.83
C GLU A 195 3.18 8.47 21.20
N GLU A 196 2.35 8.61 22.24
CA GLU A 196 2.72 8.23 23.60
C GLU A 196 2.91 6.72 23.75
N ALA A 197 2.06 5.93 23.10
CA ALA A 197 2.19 4.48 23.09
C ALA A 197 3.50 4.03 22.42
N LEU A 198 3.86 4.65 21.31
CA LEU A 198 5.13 4.41 20.62
C LEU A 198 6.32 4.82 21.48
N SER A 199 6.31 6.02 22.08
CA SER A 199 7.38 6.47 22.96
C SER A 199 7.62 5.53 24.13
N ASN A 200 6.56 5.10 24.81
CA ASN A 200 6.66 4.18 25.93
C ASN A 200 7.16 2.80 25.50
N GLU A 201 6.71 2.30 24.35
CA GLU A 201 7.23 1.05 23.79
C GLU A 201 8.72 1.13 23.48
N LEU A 202 9.20 2.24 22.89
CA LEU A 202 10.62 2.42 22.60
C LEU A 202 11.47 2.40 23.87
N ILE A 203 11.04 3.12 24.91
CA ILE A 203 11.73 3.16 26.20
C ILE A 203 11.77 1.76 26.84
N GLN A 204 10.62 1.08 26.90
CA GLN A 204 10.54 -0.26 27.48
C GLN A 204 11.40 -1.27 26.72
N THR A 205 11.33 -1.24 25.39
CA THR A 205 12.09 -2.18 24.54
C THR A 205 13.59 -1.91 24.63
N ALA A 206 14.00 -0.63 24.68
CA ALA A 206 15.40 -0.24 24.90
C ALA A 206 15.93 -0.72 26.25
N ALA A 207 15.13 -0.59 27.32
CA ALA A 207 15.51 -1.02 28.67
C ALA A 207 15.68 -2.54 28.80
N LEU A 208 15.05 -3.34 27.92
CA LEU A 208 15.21 -4.79 27.89
C LEU A 208 16.51 -5.25 27.20
N GLN A 209 17.16 -4.38 26.43
CA GLN A 209 18.27 -4.78 25.55
C GLN A 209 19.66 -4.34 26.06
N ASP A 210 19.78 -3.28 26.87
CA ASP A 210 21.10 -2.74 27.25
C ASP A 210 21.09 -1.88 28.54
N MET A 211 22.25 -1.70 29.17
CA MET A 211 22.49 -0.80 30.32
C MET A 211 22.50 0.69 29.92
N ARG A 212 22.80 1.01 28.65
CA ARG A 212 22.68 2.36 28.08
C ARG A 212 21.67 2.36 26.93
N PRO A 213 20.71 3.31 26.88
CA PRO A 213 19.69 3.29 25.85
C PRO A 213 20.31 3.54 24.47
N PRO A 214 20.10 2.65 23.47
CA PRO A 214 20.69 2.79 22.15
C PRO A 214 20.04 3.91 21.30
N LEU A 215 18.96 4.50 21.80
CA LEU A 215 18.26 5.63 21.21
C LEU A 215 17.70 6.56 22.28
N LEU A 216 17.47 7.83 21.92
CA LEU A 216 16.81 8.84 22.75
C LEU A 216 15.59 9.39 22.02
N ILE A 217 14.56 9.78 22.77
CA ILE A 217 13.38 10.44 22.20
C ILE A 217 13.64 11.94 22.19
N GLU A 218 13.72 12.52 20.99
CA GLU A 218 13.97 13.95 20.80
C GLU A 218 12.67 14.75 20.81
N LYS A 219 11.66 14.27 20.08
CA LYS A 219 10.43 15.03 19.86
C LYS A 219 9.24 14.12 19.62
N LYS A 220 8.09 14.49 20.19
CA LYS A 220 6.79 13.92 19.86
C LYS A 220 5.98 14.93 19.06
N GLU A 221 5.46 14.51 17.92
CA GLU A 221 4.58 15.31 17.07
C GLU A 221 3.36 14.49 16.68
N LYS A 222 2.26 15.15 16.30
CA LYS A 222 1.05 14.42 15.90
C LYS A 222 1.34 13.48 14.72
N GLY A 223 1.21 12.18 14.95
CA GLY A 223 1.48 11.09 13.99
C GLY A 223 2.94 10.64 13.90
N SER A 224 3.84 11.12 14.77
CA SER A 224 5.25 10.71 14.71
C SER A 224 6.04 10.94 16.00
N VAL A 225 7.07 10.11 16.20
CA VAL A 225 8.09 10.28 17.24
C VAL A 225 9.45 10.38 16.56
N THR A 226 10.18 11.47 16.80
CA THR A 226 11.58 11.61 16.37
C THR A 226 12.49 11.07 17.45
N ILE A 227 13.41 10.21 17.05
CA ILE A 227 14.44 9.63 17.92
C ILE A 227 15.84 9.99 17.41
N ARG A 228 16.80 10.07 18.32
CA ARG A 228 18.24 10.12 18.06
C ARG A 228 18.83 8.73 18.27
N LEU A 229 19.57 8.21 17.30
CA LEU A 229 20.31 6.97 17.46
C LEU A 229 21.61 7.26 18.21
N MET A 230 21.85 6.56 19.33
CA MET A 230 23.13 6.62 20.05
C MET A 230 24.04 5.46 19.64
N ASN A 231 23.42 4.32 19.31
CA ASN A 231 24.06 3.16 18.70
C ASN A 231 23.11 2.59 17.65
N ALA A 232 23.50 2.65 16.39
CA ALA A 232 22.66 2.27 15.25
C ALA A 232 22.26 0.80 15.27
N ALA A 233 23.18 -0.11 15.64
CA ALA A 233 22.91 -1.54 15.68
C ALA A 233 21.91 -1.90 16.79
N GLY A 234 22.12 -1.39 18.01
CA GLY A 234 21.20 -1.57 19.13
C GLY A 234 19.85 -0.92 18.88
N ALA A 235 19.82 0.28 18.29
CA ALA A 235 18.56 0.95 17.97
C ALA A 235 17.79 0.18 16.89
N LEU A 236 18.48 -0.41 15.91
CA LEU A 236 17.83 -1.26 14.91
C LEU A 236 17.20 -2.51 15.55
N SER A 237 17.84 -3.10 16.56
CA SER A 237 17.26 -4.20 17.36
C SER A 237 16.01 -3.76 18.14
N VAL A 238 16.00 -2.55 18.71
CA VAL A 238 14.81 -1.97 19.35
C VAL A 238 13.70 -1.74 18.32
N LEU A 239 14.01 -1.16 17.16
CA LEU A 239 13.04 -0.90 16.10
C LEU A 239 12.44 -2.21 15.56
N LYS A 240 13.23 -3.26 15.38
CA LYS A 240 12.74 -4.59 14.97
C LYS A 240 11.76 -5.22 15.98
N ALA A 241 11.87 -4.88 17.26
CA ALA A 241 10.96 -5.36 18.30
C ALA A 241 9.75 -4.44 18.55
N CYS A 242 9.90 -3.13 18.31
CA CYS A 242 8.83 -2.13 18.48
C CYS A 242 7.78 -2.29 17.37
N ARG A 243 6.51 -2.45 17.74
CA ARG A 243 5.43 -2.75 16.77
C ARG A 243 4.52 -1.56 16.49
N THR A 244 4.56 -0.48 17.26
CA THR A 244 3.58 0.63 17.15
C THR A 244 3.87 1.61 16.00
N TYR A 245 5.11 1.67 15.49
CA TYR A 245 5.42 2.51 14.33
C TYR A 245 5.17 1.78 13.00
N GLN A 246 4.78 2.52 11.97
CA GLN A 246 4.49 2.03 10.62
C GLN A 246 5.73 1.99 9.75
N LYS A 247 6.54 3.06 9.82
CA LYS A 247 7.82 3.18 9.12
C LYS A 247 8.67 4.28 9.74
N PHE A 248 9.95 4.35 9.38
CA PHE A 248 10.82 5.45 9.76
C PHE A 248 11.25 6.24 8.53
N LEU A 249 11.60 7.50 8.76
CA LEU A 249 12.10 8.44 7.76
C LEU A 249 13.37 9.11 8.28
N ILE A 250 14.40 9.25 7.46
CA ILE A 250 15.62 9.98 7.80
C ILE A 250 15.40 11.47 7.46
N PRO A 251 15.41 12.39 8.43
CA PRO A 251 15.30 13.82 8.16
C PRO A 251 16.57 14.33 7.47
N LEU A 252 16.41 14.98 6.31
CA LEU A 252 17.52 15.57 5.55
C LEU A 252 17.73 17.06 5.85
N GLY A 253 16.80 17.69 6.58
CA GLY A 253 16.87 19.11 6.94
C GLY A 253 16.56 20.06 5.78
N ALA A 254 16.78 21.36 6.01
CA ALA A 254 16.39 22.43 5.10
C ALA A 254 17.17 22.46 3.77
N ASP A 255 18.43 22.02 3.78
CA ASP A 255 19.28 21.95 2.57
C ASP A 255 18.68 21.04 1.49
N CYS A 256 17.93 20.02 1.88
CA CYS A 256 17.27 19.11 0.94
C CYS A 256 15.79 19.46 0.70
N SER A 257 15.27 20.55 1.28
CA SER A 257 13.89 21.03 1.04
C SER A 257 13.67 21.47 -0.41
N ILE A 258 12.44 21.80 -0.80
CA ILE A 258 12.15 22.37 -2.13
C ILE A 258 13.03 23.61 -2.40
N PHE A 259 13.17 24.50 -1.41
CA PHE A 259 13.99 25.70 -1.57
C PHE A 259 15.48 25.39 -1.54
N GLY A 260 15.89 24.42 -0.71
CA GLY A 260 17.28 23.96 -0.63
C GLY A 260 17.77 23.36 -1.94
N LEU A 261 17.02 22.41 -2.50
CA LEU A 261 17.30 21.79 -3.80
C LEU A 261 17.34 22.79 -4.97
N LYS A 262 16.54 23.86 -4.90
CA LYS A 262 16.58 24.93 -5.92
C LYS A 262 17.79 25.84 -5.76
N LYS A 263 18.22 26.06 -4.51
CA LYS A 263 19.33 26.97 -4.19
C LYS A 263 20.68 26.32 -4.43
N ASP A 264 20.85 25.06 -3.99
CA ASP A 264 22.12 24.35 -3.97
C ASP A 264 21.88 22.83 -4.12
N PRO A 265 21.60 22.36 -5.35
CA PRO A 265 21.33 20.96 -5.62
C PRO A 265 22.56 20.06 -5.40
N GLU A 266 23.78 20.57 -5.58
CA GLU A 266 25.02 19.81 -5.30
C GLU A 266 25.13 19.48 -3.81
N LYS A 267 24.93 20.46 -2.91
CA LYS A 267 24.96 20.23 -1.47
C LYS A 267 23.89 19.24 -1.03
N ALA A 268 22.69 19.32 -1.61
CA ALA A 268 21.62 18.37 -1.34
C ALA A 268 21.99 16.94 -1.80
N ALA A 269 22.56 16.79 -3.01
CA ALA A 269 23.05 15.52 -3.53
C ALA A 269 24.14 14.92 -2.63
N GLN A 270 25.15 15.71 -2.26
CA GLN A 270 26.23 15.28 -1.37
C GLN A 270 25.71 14.81 -0.01
N LYS A 271 24.73 15.52 0.56
CA LYS A 271 24.09 15.12 1.82
C LYS A 271 23.38 13.77 1.70
N ILE A 272 22.57 13.58 0.65
CA ILE A 272 21.89 12.30 0.42
C ILE A 272 22.92 11.17 0.23
N LEU A 273 23.92 11.37 -0.63
CA LEU A 273 24.98 10.40 -0.91
C LEU A 273 25.77 10.02 0.35
N SER A 274 26.08 10.99 1.22
CA SER A 274 26.79 10.72 2.47
C SER A 274 26.03 9.82 3.44
N ILE A 275 24.69 9.78 3.33
CA ILE A 275 23.82 8.89 4.11
C ILE A 275 23.75 7.52 3.43
N VAL A 276 23.37 7.48 2.15
CA VAL A 276 23.08 6.20 1.47
C VAL A 276 24.32 5.32 1.30
N ARG A 277 25.51 5.92 1.08
CA ARG A 277 26.79 5.20 1.04
C ARG A 277 27.16 4.52 2.35
N LYS A 278 26.60 4.97 3.47
CA LYS A 278 26.79 4.33 4.79
C LYS A 278 25.68 3.35 5.14
N CYS A 279 24.48 3.54 4.59
CA CYS A 279 23.34 2.65 4.83
C CYS A 279 23.32 1.42 3.91
N TYR A 280 24.07 1.44 2.79
CA TYR A 280 24.04 0.41 1.77
C TYR A 280 25.41 -0.13 1.40
N GLN A 281 25.43 -1.39 0.96
CA GLN A 281 26.55 -2.01 0.27
C GLN A 281 26.19 -2.24 -1.20
N GLY A 282 27.10 -1.90 -2.11
CA GLY A 282 26.95 -2.08 -3.54
C GLY A 282 27.68 -1.00 -4.37
N PRO A 283 27.45 -0.96 -5.69
CA PRO A 283 27.97 0.09 -6.56
C PRO A 283 27.55 1.49 -6.13
N ASP A 284 28.29 2.53 -6.50
CA ASP A 284 27.97 3.90 -6.07
C ASP A 284 26.94 4.57 -7.00
N VAL A 285 25.79 3.94 -7.24
CA VAL A 285 24.72 4.45 -8.12
C VAL A 285 23.37 4.07 -7.55
N TYR A 286 22.62 5.00 -6.98
CA TYR A 286 21.38 4.72 -6.26
C TYR A 286 20.14 5.15 -7.02
N ALA A 287 19.18 4.25 -7.13
CA ALA A 287 17.91 4.51 -7.79
C ALA A 287 16.94 5.21 -6.83
N PHE A 288 16.51 6.43 -7.15
CA PHE A 288 15.58 7.18 -6.31
C PHE A 288 14.29 7.56 -7.03
N ARG A 289 13.22 7.70 -6.26
CA ARG A 289 12.00 8.37 -6.67
C ARG A 289 11.76 9.60 -5.82
N MET A 290 11.34 10.68 -6.46
CA MET A 290 10.97 11.91 -5.78
C MET A 290 9.45 12.03 -5.62
N GLU A 291 9.01 12.39 -4.41
CA GLU A 291 7.64 12.77 -4.10
C GLU A 291 7.64 14.18 -3.49
N MET A 292 6.96 15.13 -4.12
CA MET A 292 6.90 16.50 -3.63
C MET A 292 5.56 16.80 -2.97
N SER A 293 5.55 17.14 -1.69
CA SER A 293 4.37 17.62 -0.97
C SER A 293 4.43 19.14 -0.82
N VAL A 294 3.57 19.84 -1.57
CA VAL A 294 3.37 21.29 -1.49
C VAL A 294 2.01 21.59 -0.87
N PRO A 295 1.89 22.61 0.00
CA PRO A 295 0.59 23.10 0.44
C PRO A 295 -0.23 23.49 -0.79
N VAL A 296 -1.55 23.22 -0.76
CA VAL A 296 -2.49 23.45 -1.88
C VAL A 296 -2.45 24.90 -2.41
N ASN A 297 -2.00 25.85 -1.57
CA ASN A 297 -1.90 27.28 -1.91
C ASN A 297 -0.45 27.79 -2.07
N GLY A 298 0.56 26.91 -2.05
CA GLY A 298 1.95 27.28 -1.79
C GLY A 298 2.87 27.43 -3.00
N PHE A 299 2.39 27.17 -4.23
CA PHE A 299 3.25 27.24 -5.42
C PHE A 299 2.64 27.90 -6.66
N THR A 300 1.41 28.42 -6.60
CA THR A 300 0.80 29.11 -7.74
C THR A 300 0.18 30.44 -7.30
N GLY A 301 1.06 31.41 -7.04
CA GLY A 301 0.74 32.83 -7.19
C GLY A 301 0.80 33.29 -8.66
N GLU A 302 1.04 32.40 -9.61
CA GLU A 302 1.06 32.71 -11.04
C GLU A 302 -0.17 32.12 -11.71
N LYS A 303 -1.10 33.00 -12.10
CA LYS A 303 -2.29 32.64 -12.90
C LYS A 303 -1.97 32.31 -14.37
N ASN A 304 -0.72 32.42 -14.82
CA ASN A 304 -0.36 32.36 -16.25
C ASN A 304 0.84 31.46 -16.63
N GLY A 305 1.26 30.51 -15.78
CA GLY A 305 2.40 29.61 -16.10
C GLY A 305 2.22 28.21 -15.50
N PHE A 306 1.38 27.37 -16.11
CA PHE A 306 1.02 26.07 -15.55
C PHE A 306 2.11 25.01 -15.79
N ALA A 307 3.20 25.04 -15.03
CA ALA A 307 3.99 23.83 -14.83
C ALA A 307 3.23 22.92 -13.85
N THR A 308 2.78 21.75 -14.30
CA THR A 308 2.07 20.81 -13.42
C THR A 308 2.97 20.34 -12.26
N ARG A 309 2.38 19.88 -11.14
CA ARG A 309 3.16 19.28 -10.02
C ARG A 309 4.10 18.18 -10.52
N GLN A 310 3.68 17.43 -11.54
CA GLN A 310 4.48 16.39 -12.17
C GLN A 310 5.70 16.96 -12.90
N GLU A 311 5.55 18.04 -13.68
CA GLU A 311 6.68 18.71 -14.34
C GLU A 311 7.69 19.27 -13.32
N GLN A 312 7.21 19.85 -12.22
CA GLN A 312 8.08 20.34 -11.16
C GLN A 312 8.90 19.21 -10.51
N VAL A 313 8.25 18.06 -10.25
CA VAL A 313 8.94 16.86 -9.75
C VAL A 313 9.97 16.35 -10.78
N LYS A 314 9.59 16.25 -12.06
CA LYS A 314 10.49 15.80 -13.13
C LYS A 314 11.72 16.69 -13.25
N LYS A 315 11.53 18.01 -13.26
CA LYS A 315 12.61 19.00 -13.33
C LYS A 315 13.54 18.89 -12.12
N MET A 316 13.00 18.86 -10.90
CA MET A 316 13.80 18.82 -9.67
C MET A 316 14.55 17.49 -9.51
N ALA A 317 13.93 16.37 -9.89
CA ALA A 317 14.61 15.07 -9.91
C ALA A 317 15.75 15.04 -10.94
N SER A 318 15.54 15.58 -12.14
CA SER A 318 16.60 15.68 -13.15
C SER A 318 17.75 16.59 -12.70
N THR A 319 17.46 17.73 -12.06
CA THR A 319 18.49 18.60 -11.47
C THR A 319 19.30 17.84 -10.42
N LEU A 320 18.65 17.15 -9.48
CA LEU A 320 19.34 16.38 -8.44
C LEU A 320 20.24 15.28 -9.04
N GLN A 321 19.74 14.57 -10.06
CA GLN A 321 20.52 13.54 -10.77
C GLN A 321 21.79 14.13 -11.41
N LYS A 322 21.67 15.26 -12.12
CA LYS A 322 22.82 15.95 -12.74
C LYS A 322 23.82 16.43 -11.69
N SER A 323 23.35 17.08 -10.62
CA SER A 323 24.20 17.58 -9.53
C SER A 323 24.82 16.47 -8.67
N SER A 324 24.33 15.23 -8.79
CA SER A 324 24.95 14.05 -8.18
C SER A 324 25.99 13.37 -9.07
N ASP A 325 26.31 13.93 -10.24
CA ASP A 325 27.18 13.32 -11.25
C ASP A 325 26.76 11.89 -11.64
N GLY A 326 25.45 11.64 -11.69
CA GLY A 326 24.88 10.33 -12.01
C GLY A 326 24.87 9.31 -10.88
N HIS A 327 25.39 9.63 -9.69
CA HIS A 327 25.32 8.74 -8.52
C HIS A 327 23.90 8.58 -7.95
N LEU A 328 23.00 9.54 -8.18
CA LEU A 328 21.57 9.42 -7.90
C LEU A 328 20.81 9.38 -9.22
N VAL A 329 20.12 8.28 -9.53
CA VAL A 329 19.36 8.12 -10.78
C VAL A 329 17.88 8.13 -10.49
N ASN A 330 17.14 9.04 -11.13
CA ASN A 330 15.70 9.12 -10.98
C ASN A 330 15.03 7.93 -11.70
N SER A 331 14.41 7.05 -10.92
CA SER A 331 13.69 5.89 -11.40
C SER A 331 12.32 5.79 -10.71
N PRO A 332 11.25 6.31 -11.32
CA PRO A 332 9.92 6.31 -10.70
C PRO A 332 9.32 4.92 -10.46
N SER A 333 9.81 3.90 -11.17
CA SER A 333 9.25 2.54 -11.14
C SER A 333 10.19 1.50 -10.50
N HIS A 334 11.51 1.75 -10.49
CA HIS A 334 12.51 0.83 -9.96
C HIS A 334 13.49 1.60 -9.08
N TYR A 335 13.05 1.97 -7.87
CA TYR A 335 13.82 2.73 -6.89
C TYR A 335 14.04 1.92 -5.62
N GLU A 336 15.09 2.29 -4.88
CA GLU A 336 15.37 1.79 -3.52
C GLU A 336 15.38 2.94 -2.49
N LEU A 337 15.32 4.17 -2.98
CA LEU A 337 15.24 5.39 -2.21
C LEU A 337 13.97 6.15 -2.57
N GLN A 338 13.20 6.58 -1.57
CA GLN A 338 12.12 7.53 -1.78
C GLN A 338 12.44 8.86 -1.09
N LEU A 339 12.62 9.90 -1.89
CA LEU A 339 12.88 11.26 -1.44
C LEU A 339 11.57 12.04 -1.35
N LYS A 340 11.11 12.29 -0.12
CA LYS A 340 9.91 13.07 0.16
C LYS A 340 10.27 14.52 0.43
N VAL A 341 10.04 15.36 -0.57
CA VAL A 341 10.41 16.77 -0.54
C VAL A 341 9.23 17.61 -0.07
N THR A 342 9.46 18.46 0.93
CA THR A 342 8.49 19.48 1.37
C THR A 342 9.13 20.87 1.36
N THR A 343 8.32 21.90 1.57
CA THR A 343 8.79 23.29 1.62
C THR A 343 9.77 23.57 2.77
N ARG A 344 9.66 22.86 3.89
CA ARG A 344 10.46 23.15 5.10
C ARG A 344 11.56 22.12 5.39
N SER A 345 11.32 20.86 5.07
CA SER A 345 12.28 19.78 5.31
C SER A 345 11.98 18.61 4.38
N SER A 346 13.00 17.85 4.04
CA SER A 346 12.83 16.62 3.24
C SER A 346 13.18 15.39 4.05
N TYR A 347 12.65 14.27 3.61
CA TYR A 347 12.81 12.99 4.26
C TYR A 347 13.28 11.95 3.24
N LEU A 348 14.20 11.10 3.66
CA LEU A 348 14.61 9.93 2.91
C LEU A 348 13.97 8.68 3.53
N GLU A 349 13.29 7.91 2.71
CA GLU A 349 12.81 6.56 3.03
C GLU A 349 13.66 5.53 2.28
N LEU A 350 14.09 4.51 2.99
CA LEU A 350 14.97 3.44 2.51
C LEU A 350 14.09 2.23 2.15
N ASP A 351 13.74 2.06 0.88
CA ASP A 351 12.77 1.05 0.42
C ASP A 351 13.33 -0.38 0.50
N SER A 352 14.64 -0.55 0.32
CA SER A 352 15.32 -1.85 0.52
C SER A 352 15.44 -2.30 1.98
N TYR A 353 15.06 -1.47 2.95
CA TYR A 353 14.88 -1.93 4.32
C TYR A 353 13.61 -2.80 4.41
N GLN A 354 13.79 -4.12 4.49
CA GLN A 354 12.68 -5.05 4.64
C GLN A 354 12.19 -5.09 6.09
N ASP A 355 11.06 -4.46 6.35
CA ASP A 355 10.38 -4.53 7.63
C ASP A 355 9.59 -5.84 7.78
N VAL A 356 10.19 -6.80 8.48
CA VAL A 356 9.62 -8.15 8.68
C VAL A 356 8.68 -8.26 9.89
N ARG A 357 8.46 -7.18 10.67
CA ARG A 357 7.67 -7.21 11.91
C ARG A 357 6.27 -7.79 11.71
N PHE A 358 5.69 -7.56 10.55
CA PHE A 358 4.33 -7.98 10.19
C PHE A 358 4.29 -9.06 9.11
N ALA A 359 5.40 -9.79 8.90
CA ALA A 359 5.52 -10.83 7.87
C ALA A 359 4.57 -12.02 8.07
N TYR A 360 3.92 -12.13 9.24
CA TYR A 360 2.85 -13.10 9.50
C TYR A 360 1.62 -12.83 8.62
N ARG A 361 1.43 -11.59 8.16
CA ARG A 361 0.24 -11.16 7.42
C ARG A 361 0.33 -11.65 5.96
N LYS A 362 -0.10 -12.90 5.73
CA LYS A 362 -0.14 -13.55 4.42
C LYS A 362 -1.36 -13.13 3.58
N ALA A 363 -2.45 -12.71 4.23
CA ALA A 363 -3.67 -12.28 3.57
C ALA A 363 -4.29 -11.06 4.27
N ALA A 364 -4.91 -10.19 3.49
CA ALA A 364 -5.66 -9.03 3.99
C ALA A 364 -7.04 -8.99 3.33
N ILE A 365 -8.02 -8.46 4.06
CA ILE A 365 -9.35 -8.16 3.53
C ILE A 365 -9.53 -6.64 3.42
N SER A 366 -10.52 -6.23 2.64
CA SER A 366 -10.95 -4.83 2.58
C SER A 366 -11.26 -4.33 4.00
N ALA A 367 -10.74 -3.15 4.36
CA ALA A 367 -10.86 -2.56 5.68
C ALA A 367 -10.15 -3.27 6.86
N SER A 368 -9.26 -4.25 6.61
CA SER A 368 -8.36 -4.77 7.65
C SER A 368 -7.60 -3.65 8.35
N MET A 369 -7.55 -3.68 9.68
CA MET A 369 -6.72 -2.77 10.48
C MET A 369 -5.24 -2.94 10.13
N GLN A 370 -4.49 -1.84 10.17
CA GLN A 370 -3.03 -1.90 10.06
C GLN A 370 -2.43 -2.52 11.34
N PRO A 371 -1.53 -3.51 11.22
CA PRO A 371 -0.90 -4.18 12.37
C PRO A 371 -0.25 -3.22 13.38
N ALA A 372 0.46 -2.19 12.90
CA ALA A 372 1.07 -1.20 13.80
C ALA A 372 0.04 -0.43 14.65
N SER A 373 -1.14 -0.15 14.08
CA SER A 373 -2.24 0.48 14.83
C SER A 373 -2.82 -0.50 15.86
N ALA A 374 -2.99 -1.78 15.50
CA ALA A 374 -3.45 -2.82 16.42
C ALA A 374 -2.48 -3.01 17.60
N ALA A 375 -1.17 -3.07 17.34
CA ALA A 375 -0.15 -3.08 18.39
C ALA A 375 -0.25 -1.86 19.31
N GLY A 376 -0.45 -0.67 18.73
CA GLY A 376 -0.70 0.55 19.50
C GLY A 376 -1.96 0.48 20.38
N LEU A 377 -3.04 -0.19 19.93
CA LEU A 377 -4.20 -0.44 20.78
C LEU A 377 -3.86 -1.35 21.97
N MET A 378 -3.02 -2.37 21.77
CA MET A 378 -2.56 -3.22 22.87
C MET A 378 -1.78 -2.41 23.90
N ARG A 379 -0.94 -1.47 23.45
CA ARG A 379 -0.22 -0.54 24.34
C ARG A 379 -1.14 0.38 25.12
N LEU A 380 -2.24 0.85 24.53
CA LEU A 380 -3.24 1.63 25.28
C LEU A 380 -3.93 0.81 26.39
N ALA A 381 -4.08 -0.50 26.17
CA ALA A 381 -4.71 -1.45 27.09
C ALA A 381 -3.74 -2.10 28.09
N MET A 382 -2.42 -1.96 27.88
CA MET A 382 -1.35 -2.55 28.69
C MET A 382 -1.59 -2.48 30.21
N PRO A 383 -2.02 -1.34 30.81
CA PRO A 383 -2.23 -1.27 32.27
C PRO A 383 -3.35 -2.18 32.82
N PHE A 384 -4.15 -2.78 31.94
CA PHE A 384 -5.34 -3.55 32.30
C PHE A 384 -5.28 -5.01 31.81
N ILE A 385 -4.23 -5.36 31.09
CA ILE A 385 -4.01 -6.69 30.53
C ILE A 385 -3.60 -7.67 31.63
N LYS A 386 -4.09 -8.92 31.55
CA LYS A 386 -3.77 -9.98 32.50
C LYS A 386 -2.83 -11.02 31.88
N GLU A 387 -2.05 -11.65 32.73
CA GLU A 387 -1.28 -12.86 32.38
C GLU A 387 -2.25 -14.04 32.21
N ASP A 388 -1.90 -14.96 31.30
CA ASP A 388 -2.71 -16.15 30.99
C ASP A 388 -4.19 -15.85 30.60
N ALA A 389 -4.44 -14.68 30.03
CA ALA A 389 -5.77 -14.25 29.61
C ALA A 389 -6.37 -15.18 28.54
N LEU A 390 -7.66 -15.49 28.68
CA LEU A 390 -8.49 -15.95 27.56
C LEU A 390 -8.92 -14.73 26.76
N VAL A 391 -8.45 -14.64 25.51
CA VAL A 391 -8.66 -13.49 24.63
C VAL A 391 -9.65 -13.85 23.54
N TYR A 392 -10.64 -12.98 23.33
CA TYR A 392 -11.69 -13.18 22.32
C TYR A 392 -11.86 -11.97 21.40
N ASP A 393 -12.00 -12.20 20.10
CA ASP A 393 -12.40 -11.18 19.12
C ASP A 393 -13.69 -11.62 18.40
N PRO A 394 -14.84 -10.97 18.67
CA PRO A 394 -16.13 -11.35 18.09
C PRO A 394 -16.33 -10.92 16.63
N CYS A 395 -15.43 -10.07 16.11
CA CYS A 395 -15.42 -9.57 14.74
C CYS A 395 -13.99 -9.66 14.17
N CYS A 396 -13.40 -10.86 14.24
CA CYS A 396 -11.96 -11.01 14.14
C CYS A 396 -11.39 -10.68 12.76
N GLY A 397 -12.22 -10.66 11.71
CA GLY A 397 -11.80 -10.33 10.36
C GLY A 397 -10.59 -11.18 9.93
N SER A 398 -9.50 -10.52 9.57
CA SER A 398 -8.23 -11.17 9.22
C SER A 398 -7.32 -11.55 10.41
N GLY A 399 -7.83 -11.46 11.66
CA GLY A 399 -7.13 -11.88 12.88
C GLY A 399 -6.11 -10.88 13.46
N THR A 400 -6.02 -9.65 12.94
CA THR A 400 -4.93 -8.73 13.28
C THR A 400 -4.86 -8.41 14.78
N LEU A 401 -5.99 -8.14 15.45
CA LEU A 401 -6.00 -7.83 16.88
C LEU A 401 -5.57 -9.02 17.75
N LEU A 402 -6.04 -10.23 17.43
CA LEU A 402 -5.66 -11.45 18.13
C LEU A 402 -4.16 -11.72 18.01
N ILE A 403 -3.61 -11.59 16.82
CA ILE A 403 -2.18 -11.85 16.57
C ILE A 403 -1.33 -10.78 17.27
N GLU A 404 -1.66 -9.50 17.12
CA GLU A 404 -0.89 -8.43 17.77
C GLU A 404 -0.99 -8.47 19.30
N ARG A 405 -2.12 -8.92 19.87
CA ARG A 405 -2.25 -9.13 21.33
C ARG A 405 -1.26 -10.16 21.86
N ALA A 406 -0.98 -11.22 21.08
CA ALA A 406 -0.02 -12.25 21.46
C ALA A 406 1.44 -11.90 21.08
N MET A 407 1.65 -11.07 20.05
CA MET A 407 3.00 -10.65 19.60
C MET A 407 3.56 -9.41 20.27
N ALA A 408 2.72 -8.58 20.90
CA ALA A 408 3.15 -7.30 21.45
C ALA A 408 4.24 -7.47 22.52
N CYS A 409 5.41 -6.89 22.24
CA CYS A 409 6.60 -7.00 23.08
C CYS A 409 6.34 -6.43 24.49
N GLY A 410 6.75 -7.15 25.53
CA GLY A 410 6.61 -6.70 26.92
C GLY A 410 5.18 -6.74 27.47
N LEU A 411 4.23 -7.37 26.76
CA LEU A 411 2.92 -7.66 27.31
C LEU A 411 2.85 -9.09 27.87
N PRO A 412 2.07 -9.32 28.95
CA PRO A 412 1.80 -10.66 29.45
C PRO A 412 1.25 -11.58 28.38
N ARG A 413 1.77 -12.81 28.35
CA ARG A 413 1.38 -13.83 27.38
C ARG A 413 -0.08 -14.26 27.61
N PRO A 414 -0.94 -14.27 26.58
CA PRO A 414 -2.28 -14.83 26.71
C PRO A 414 -2.24 -16.37 26.70
N LYS A 415 -3.24 -17.00 27.33
CA LYS A 415 -3.37 -18.46 27.38
C LYS A 415 -4.03 -19.04 26.13
N LYS A 416 -5.01 -18.32 25.57
CA LYS A 416 -5.77 -18.79 24.41
C LYS A 416 -6.32 -17.62 23.60
N LEU A 417 -6.32 -17.80 22.28
CA LEU A 417 -6.98 -16.90 21.33
C LEU A 417 -8.25 -17.56 20.80
N LEU A 418 -9.36 -16.81 20.84
CA LEU A 418 -10.65 -17.17 20.26
C LEU A 418 -11.07 -16.06 19.30
N GLY A 419 -11.66 -16.42 18.16
CA GLY A 419 -12.13 -15.44 17.19
C GLY A 419 -13.34 -15.93 16.41
N THR A 420 -14.27 -15.01 16.15
CA THR A 420 -15.41 -15.26 15.26
C THR A 420 -15.59 -14.14 14.26
N ASP A 421 -16.13 -14.49 13.10
CA ASP A 421 -16.56 -13.53 12.08
C ASP A 421 -17.67 -14.15 11.22
N ILE A 422 -18.52 -13.32 10.63
CA ILE A 422 -19.58 -13.77 9.73
C ILE A 422 -19.03 -14.14 8.33
N SER A 423 -17.90 -13.58 7.94
CA SER A 423 -17.31 -13.73 6.61
C SER A 423 -16.37 -14.93 6.55
N ALA A 424 -16.73 -15.97 5.80
CA ALA A 424 -15.88 -17.13 5.57
C ALA A 424 -14.53 -16.73 4.94
N LYS A 425 -14.53 -15.79 3.98
CA LYS A 425 -13.33 -15.24 3.34
C LYS A 425 -12.41 -14.52 4.35
N ALA A 426 -12.99 -13.79 5.32
CA ALA A 426 -12.21 -13.17 6.38
C ALA A 426 -11.53 -14.22 7.26
N LEU A 427 -12.26 -15.27 7.62
CA LEU A 427 -11.73 -16.38 8.43
C LEU A 427 -10.64 -17.19 7.72
N GLU A 428 -10.73 -17.37 6.41
CA GLU A 428 -9.64 -17.94 5.60
C GLU A 428 -8.38 -17.09 5.71
N ALA A 429 -8.50 -15.76 5.56
CA ALA A 429 -7.38 -14.84 5.75
C ALA A 429 -6.85 -14.86 7.20
N CYS A 430 -7.73 -14.95 8.19
CA CYS A 430 -7.37 -15.10 9.61
C CYS A 430 -6.52 -16.34 9.85
N ARG A 431 -6.97 -17.50 9.35
CA ARG A 431 -6.22 -18.77 9.49
C ARG A 431 -4.88 -18.72 8.77
N ALA A 432 -4.81 -18.13 7.57
CA ALA A 432 -3.55 -17.93 6.86
C ALA A 432 -2.57 -17.04 7.65
N ASN A 433 -3.06 -15.97 8.28
CA ASN A 433 -2.24 -15.07 9.10
C ASN A 433 -1.78 -15.73 10.41
N LEU A 434 -2.65 -16.51 11.07
CA LEU A 434 -2.30 -17.30 12.25
C LEU A 434 -1.25 -18.36 11.90
N LYS A 435 -1.37 -19.02 10.75
CA LYS A 435 -0.35 -19.94 10.24
C LYS A 435 0.97 -19.21 10.02
N GLY A 436 0.94 -18.04 9.37
CA GLY A 436 2.13 -17.20 9.19
C GLY A 436 2.76 -16.75 10.51
N ALA A 437 1.96 -16.48 11.53
CA ALA A 437 2.43 -16.16 12.87
C ALA A 437 3.11 -17.36 13.54
N PHE A 438 2.53 -18.55 13.41
CA PHE A 438 3.14 -19.81 13.87
C PHE A 438 4.46 -20.09 13.13
N GLU A 439 4.52 -19.95 11.81
CA GLU A 439 5.72 -20.18 11.01
C GLU A 439 6.90 -19.28 11.44
N ILE A 440 6.61 -18.03 11.86
CA ILE A 440 7.64 -17.07 12.28
C ILE A 440 8.08 -17.29 13.73
N THR A 441 7.16 -17.67 14.61
CA THR A 441 7.41 -17.69 16.06
C THR A 441 7.58 -19.09 16.64
N SER A 442 7.16 -20.12 15.91
CA SER A 442 6.97 -21.50 16.39
C SER A 442 6.06 -21.62 17.63
N ASP A 443 5.25 -20.59 17.90
CA ASP A 443 4.44 -20.52 19.11
C ASP A 443 3.07 -21.21 18.93
N PRO A 444 2.78 -22.29 19.68
CA PRO A 444 1.54 -23.06 19.54
C PRO A 444 0.25 -22.26 19.81
N ILE A 445 0.32 -21.08 20.42
CA ILE A 445 -0.88 -20.26 20.64
C ILE A 445 -1.58 -19.91 19.32
N TYR A 446 -0.81 -19.71 18.24
CA TYR A 446 -1.35 -19.36 16.93
C TYR A 446 -1.94 -20.56 16.21
N SER A 447 -1.29 -21.72 16.27
CA SER A 447 -1.78 -22.95 15.62
C SER A 447 -2.98 -23.57 16.34
N THR A 448 -3.13 -23.29 17.65
CA THR A 448 -4.24 -23.79 18.44
C THR A 448 -5.38 -22.77 18.62
N ALA A 449 -5.30 -21.58 18.02
CA ALA A 449 -6.36 -20.57 18.09
C ALA A 449 -7.71 -21.11 17.59
N LEU A 450 -8.79 -20.79 18.29
CA LEU A 450 -10.14 -21.29 17.97
C LEU A 450 -10.88 -20.26 17.11
N ILE A 451 -11.00 -20.54 15.80
CA ILE A 451 -11.57 -19.61 14.82
C ILE A 451 -12.81 -20.21 14.15
N HIS A 452 -13.97 -19.58 14.38
CA HIS A 452 -15.28 -20.08 13.94
C HIS A 452 -16.10 -19.04 13.19
N LYS A 453 -16.93 -19.50 12.25
CA LYS A 453 -17.93 -18.65 11.60
C LYS A 453 -19.12 -18.48 12.53
N ALA A 454 -19.40 -17.26 12.95
CA ALA A 454 -20.53 -16.94 13.80
C ALA A 454 -20.90 -15.45 13.70
N ASP A 455 -22.16 -15.15 13.96
CA ASP A 455 -22.66 -13.79 14.12
C ASP A 455 -22.61 -13.40 15.60
N LEU A 456 -21.93 -12.31 15.93
CA LEU A 456 -21.75 -11.86 17.30
C LEU A 456 -23.08 -11.70 18.05
N THR A 457 -24.17 -11.35 17.36
CA THR A 457 -25.50 -11.15 17.98
C THR A 457 -26.09 -12.44 18.54
N GLY A 458 -25.68 -13.61 18.04
CA GLY A 458 -26.19 -14.92 18.43
C GLY A 458 -25.24 -15.78 19.28
N ILE A 459 -24.05 -15.29 19.63
CA ILE A 459 -23.02 -16.10 20.30
C ILE A 459 -23.32 -16.28 21.79
N ARG A 460 -23.38 -17.56 22.21
CA ARG A 460 -23.42 -17.97 23.61
C ARG A 460 -22.11 -18.66 23.99
N MET A 461 -21.32 -18.04 24.85
CA MET A 461 -20.05 -18.61 25.30
C MET A 461 -20.27 -19.61 26.43
N LYS A 462 -19.63 -20.78 26.34
CA LYS A 462 -19.63 -21.79 27.43
C LYS A 462 -18.76 -21.37 28.63
N LYS A 463 -17.79 -20.49 28.41
CA LYS A 463 -16.86 -19.98 29.41
C LYS A 463 -16.66 -18.50 29.18
N GLU A 464 -16.64 -17.75 30.26
CA GLU A 464 -16.28 -16.34 30.26
C GLU A 464 -14.79 -16.16 29.90
N VAL A 465 -14.48 -15.01 29.31
CA VAL A 465 -13.15 -14.59 28.87
C VAL A 465 -12.62 -13.43 29.70
N ASP A 466 -11.31 -13.25 29.68
CA ASP A 466 -10.64 -12.20 30.45
C ASP A 466 -10.58 -10.89 29.65
N GLU A 467 -10.42 -11.00 28.33
CA GLU A 467 -10.20 -9.87 27.43
C GLU A 467 -11.00 -10.05 26.13
N VAL A 468 -11.70 -8.99 25.72
CA VAL A 468 -12.35 -8.88 24.41
C VAL A 468 -11.70 -7.77 23.61
N TYR A 469 -11.36 -8.01 22.34
CA TYR A 469 -10.85 -6.99 21.42
C TYR A 469 -11.72 -6.97 20.19
N ALA A 470 -12.15 -5.79 19.73
CA ALA A 470 -12.98 -5.72 18.53
C ALA A 470 -12.71 -4.46 17.70
N ASN A 471 -12.42 -4.65 16.42
CA ASN A 471 -12.52 -3.63 15.38
C ASN A 471 -13.93 -3.66 14.79
N LEU A 472 -14.82 -2.86 15.36
CA LEU A 472 -16.24 -2.90 15.02
C LEU A 472 -16.49 -2.32 13.61
N PRO A 473 -17.51 -2.79 12.88
CA PRO A 473 -17.86 -2.23 11.58
C PRO A 473 -18.23 -0.74 11.69
N PHE A 474 -17.63 0.08 10.83
CA PHE A 474 -17.79 1.54 10.89
C PHE A 474 -19.06 2.08 10.20
N GLY A 475 -19.82 1.23 9.51
CA GLY A 475 -20.98 1.67 8.71
C GLY A 475 -20.61 2.38 7.40
N ILE A 476 -19.31 2.37 7.01
CA ILE A 476 -18.79 3.05 5.80
C ILE A 476 -18.43 2.04 4.70
N ARG A 477 -17.59 1.05 5.04
CA ARG A 477 -17.13 0.01 4.10
C ARG A 477 -17.71 -1.37 4.42
N VAL A 478 -18.18 -1.55 5.65
CA VAL A 478 -18.76 -2.78 6.20
C VAL A 478 -19.87 -2.35 7.17
N GLY A 479 -21.06 -2.95 7.02
CA GLY A 479 -22.27 -2.59 7.77
C GLY A 479 -22.88 -1.26 7.33
N SER A 480 -23.92 -0.83 8.05
CA SER A 480 -24.57 0.48 7.94
C SER A 480 -24.81 1.05 9.35
N HIS A 481 -25.07 2.36 9.47
CA HIS A 481 -25.41 2.96 10.76
C HIS A 481 -26.64 2.30 11.41
N GLU A 482 -27.65 1.99 10.60
CA GLU A 482 -28.86 1.31 11.07
C GLU A 482 -28.56 -0.09 11.63
N ASN A 483 -27.75 -0.87 10.91
CA ASN A 483 -27.34 -2.20 11.37
C ASN A 483 -26.49 -2.12 12.65
N ASN A 484 -25.69 -1.06 12.79
CA ASN A 484 -24.84 -0.86 13.95
C ASN A 484 -25.62 -0.57 15.24
N LEU A 485 -26.85 -0.03 15.15
CA LEU A 485 -27.70 0.21 16.34
C LEU A 485 -27.97 -1.08 17.12
N ASP A 486 -28.50 -2.10 16.44
CA ASP A 486 -28.79 -3.40 17.05
C ASP A 486 -27.49 -4.13 17.43
N LEU A 487 -26.51 -4.10 16.54
CA LEU A 487 -25.20 -4.74 16.76
C LEU A 487 -24.52 -4.25 18.05
N TYR A 488 -24.51 -2.93 18.27
CA TYR A 488 -23.79 -2.35 19.41
C TYR A 488 -24.55 -2.57 20.71
N GLN A 489 -25.89 -2.56 20.65
CA GLN A 489 -26.72 -2.97 21.78
C GLN A 489 -26.43 -4.42 22.17
N LYS A 490 -26.51 -5.35 21.21
CA LYS A 490 -26.23 -6.77 21.45
C LYS A 490 -24.81 -7.02 21.89
N LEU A 491 -23.83 -6.29 21.36
CA LEU A 491 -22.45 -6.36 21.85
C LEU A 491 -22.37 -6.01 23.33
N MET A 492 -23.01 -4.93 23.80
CA MET A 492 -22.95 -4.57 25.22
C MET A 492 -23.61 -5.63 26.11
N GLU A 493 -24.80 -6.12 25.73
CA GLU A 493 -25.49 -7.22 26.42
C GLU A 493 -24.58 -8.46 26.51
N ASN A 494 -23.96 -8.83 25.39
CA ASN A 494 -23.04 -9.95 25.32
C ASN A 494 -21.77 -9.74 26.14
N LEU A 495 -21.18 -8.54 26.18
CA LEU A 495 -20.00 -8.26 27.00
C LEU A 495 -20.26 -8.51 28.49
N THR A 496 -21.47 -8.22 28.99
CA THR A 496 -21.82 -8.54 30.38
C THR A 496 -21.86 -10.03 30.68
N GLN A 497 -22.11 -10.88 29.67
CA GLN A 497 -22.16 -12.33 29.79
C GLN A 497 -20.83 -13.01 29.42
N TRP A 498 -20.05 -12.40 28.53
CA TRP A 498 -18.81 -12.98 28.01
C TRP A 498 -17.62 -12.64 28.91
N LEU A 499 -17.54 -11.42 29.46
CA LEU A 499 -16.41 -11.05 30.31
C LEU A 499 -16.57 -11.65 31.70
N LYS A 500 -15.47 -12.15 32.26
CA LYS A 500 -15.37 -12.39 33.72
C LYS A 500 -15.45 -11.07 34.48
N GLU A 501 -15.72 -11.15 35.78
CA GLU A 501 -15.59 -9.99 36.66
C GLU A 501 -14.18 -9.39 36.59
N GLY A 502 -14.11 -8.06 36.43
CA GLY A 502 -12.86 -7.34 36.21
C GLY A 502 -12.20 -7.58 34.84
N GLY A 503 -12.80 -8.37 33.95
CA GLY A 503 -12.38 -8.52 32.55
C GLY A 503 -12.57 -7.24 31.76
N ILE A 504 -11.84 -7.10 30.65
CA ILE A 504 -11.83 -5.88 29.84
C ILE A 504 -12.28 -6.09 28.40
N ALA A 505 -12.87 -5.07 27.81
CA ALA A 505 -13.12 -4.97 26.38
C ALA A 505 -12.40 -3.76 25.79
N VAL A 506 -11.67 -3.95 24.68
CA VAL A 506 -11.04 -2.90 23.89
C VAL A 506 -11.77 -2.80 22.55
N LEU A 507 -12.61 -1.78 22.42
CA LEU A 507 -13.49 -1.59 21.28
C LEU A 507 -13.04 -0.41 20.44
N TYR A 508 -12.95 -0.62 19.12
CA TYR A 508 -12.49 0.37 18.16
C TYR A 508 -13.56 0.61 17.09
N THR A 509 -13.99 1.88 16.94
CA THR A 509 -15.16 2.23 16.11
C THR A 509 -15.15 3.69 15.66
N MET A 510 -15.74 3.98 14.49
CA MET A 510 -16.12 5.35 14.09
C MET A 510 -17.39 5.85 14.79
N GLU A 511 -18.28 4.96 15.20
CA GLU A 511 -19.54 5.27 15.86
C GLU A 511 -19.38 5.48 17.37
N GLY A 512 -18.44 6.34 17.77
CA GLY A 512 -18.12 6.56 19.19
C GLY A 512 -19.30 7.10 20.00
N ARG A 513 -20.15 7.94 19.40
CA ARG A 513 -21.36 8.48 20.07
C ARG A 513 -22.39 7.39 20.35
N LEU A 514 -22.60 6.48 19.40
CA LEU A 514 -23.50 5.34 19.57
C LEU A 514 -22.99 4.43 20.69
N LEU A 515 -21.70 4.10 20.65
CA LEU A 515 -21.10 3.23 21.65
C LEU A 515 -21.20 3.83 23.07
N GLU A 516 -21.02 5.14 23.23
CA GLU A 516 -21.25 5.82 24.51
C GLU A 516 -22.70 5.76 24.96
N ALA A 517 -23.66 5.94 24.04
CA ALA A 517 -25.07 5.86 24.38
C ALA A 517 -25.44 4.47 24.88
N GLN A 518 -24.93 3.41 24.24
CA GLN A 518 -25.12 2.03 24.69
C GLN A 518 -24.42 1.77 26.04
N LEU A 519 -23.18 2.24 26.22
CA LEU A 519 -22.45 2.06 27.48
C LEU A 519 -23.19 2.66 28.68
N ARG A 520 -23.82 3.83 28.53
CA ARG A 520 -24.62 4.46 29.61
C ARG A 520 -25.81 3.60 30.07
N ARG A 521 -26.30 2.69 29.24
CA ARG A 521 -27.43 1.79 29.55
C ARG A 521 -27.00 0.52 30.28
N HIS A 522 -25.70 0.28 30.42
CA HIS A 522 -25.15 -0.94 31.01
C HIS A 522 -24.22 -0.60 32.18
N PRO A 523 -24.74 -0.36 33.39
CA PRO A 523 -23.96 0.12 34.54
C PRO A 523 -22.87 -0.86 34.98
N ARG A 524 -22.99 -2.15 34.66
CA ARG A 524 -21.95 -3.16 34.89
C ARG A 524 -20.71 -2.99 34.02
N LEU A 525 -20.76 -2.16 32.97
CA LEU A 525 -19.67 -1.90 32.06
C LEU A 525 -19.14 -0.49 32.27
N VAL A 526 -17.93 -0.36 32.81
CA VAL A 526 -17.33 0.93 33.17
C VAL A 526 -16.23 1.30 32.20
N LEU A 527 -16.27 2.55 31.72
CA LEU A 527 -15.22 3.12 30.89
C LEU A 527 -13.95 3.37 31.73
N LEU A 528 -12.87 2.66 31.41
CA LEU A 528 -11.55 2.90 31.99
C LEU A 528 -10.75 3.96 31.22
N ARG A 529 -10.83 3.89 29.89
CA ARG A 529 -10.06 4.78 29.01
C ARG A 529 -10.79 5.02 27.70
N LYS A 530 -10.71 6.24 27.20
CA LYS A 530 -11.15 6.61 25.86
C LYS A 530 -10.02 7.33 25.12
N ALA A 531 -9.77 6.93 23.89
CA ALA A 531 -8.77 7.56 23.01
C ALA A 531 -9.31 7.76 21.60
N SER A 532 -8.57 8.48 20.76
CA SER A 532 -8.84 8.62 19.32
C SER A 532 -7.58 8.28 18.56
N VAL A 533 -7.69 7.41 17.55
CA VAL A 533 -6.53 6.92 16.78
C VAL A 533 -6.84 7.06 15.29
N GLU A 534 -5.95 7.69 14.52
CA GLU A 534 -6.16 7.83 13.08
C GLU A 534 -6.05 6.49 12.35
N ALA A 535 -6.99 6.25 11.43
CA ALA A 535 -6.89 5.18 10.43
C ALA A 535 -7.42 5.65 9.07
N GLY A 536 -6.54 5.70 8.06
CA GLY A 536 -6.92 5.98 6.67
C GLY A 536 -7.68 7.30 6.47
N GLY A 537 -7.28 8.37 7.19
CA GLY A 537 -7.93 9.68 7.16
C GLY A 537 -9.14 9.82 8.08
N LEU A 538 -9.59 8.74 8.72
CA LEU A 538 -10.65 8.75 9.73
C LEU A 538 -10.06 8.84 11.14
N MET A 539 -10.87 9.27 12.11
CA MET A 539 -10.51 9.39 13.54
C MET A 539 -11.40 8.52 14.43
N PRO A 540 -11.35 7.18 14.31
CA PRO A 540 -12.09 6.27 15.17
C PRO A 540 -11.68 6.40 16.64
N LYS A 541 -12.63 6.07 17.50
CA LYS A 541 -12.51 6.08 18.95
C LYS A 541 -12.14 4.69 19.45
N VAL A 542 -11.31 4.66 20.47
CA VAL A 542 -10.95 3.46 21.24
C VAL A 542 -11.60 3.58 22.60
N PHE A 543 -12.33 2.55 23.02
CA PHE A 543 -12.94 2.43 24.35
C PHE A 543 -12.33 1.23 25.04
N ILE A 544 -11.79 1.44 26.24
CA ILE A 544 -11.36 0.38 27.14
C ILE A 544 -12.37 0.33 28.26
N ILE A 545 -13.12 -0.76 28.32
CA ILE A 545 -14.25 -0.96 29.23
C ILE A 545 -13.90 -2.12 30.16
N ARG A 546 -14.34 -2.07 31.41
CA ARG A 546 -14.21 -3.15 32.38
C ARG A 546 -15.58 -3.59 32.87
N LYS A 547 -15.79 -4.90 33.02
CA LYS A 547 -16.94 -5.44 33.75
C LYS A 547 -16.71 -5.27 35.25
N GLN A 548 -17.59 -4.56 35.94
CA GLN A 548 -17.56 -4.41 37.39
C GLN A 548 -17.98 -5.71 38.06
N THR A 549 -17.19 -6.12 39.06
CA THR A 549 -17.57 -7.11 40.07
C THR A 549 -18.87 -6.69 40.73
N GLU A 550 -19.80 -7.61 40.92
CA GLU A 550 -21.00 -7.33 41.72
C GLU A 550 -20.56 -6.90 43.13
N ASN A 551 -21.00 -5.72 43.57
CA ASN A 551 -20.91 -5.34 44.96
C ASN A 551 -21.88 -6.27 45.72
N ILE A 552 -21.34 -7.16 46.54
CA ILE A 552 -22.12 -7.99 47.48
C ILE A 552 -22.75 -7.08 48.54
#